data_AF-A0A0Q4LA89-F1
#
_entry.id   AF-A0A0Q4LA89-F1
#
_cell.length_a   1.000
_cell.length_b   1.000
_cell.length_c   1.000
_cell.angle_alpha   90.00
_cell.angle_beta   90.00
_cell.angle_gamma   90.00
#
_symmetry.space_group_name_H-M   'P 1'
#
loop_
_entity.id
_entity.type
_entity.pdbx_description
1 polymer ?
#
loop_
_entity_poly.entity_id
_entity_poly.type
_entity_poly.pdbx_seq_one_letter_code
_entity_poly.pdbx_strand_id
1 'polypeptide(L)'
;MSNVTFFFANKERLKFLLKCIAIGMPILLLSAWAINSFEDKEAEKGEANDKGGMNYYYREGSGADKYPEPVAKLLQMYPGSQATYINVSTDKNNELEGDIYSFTADDISKVYSFYKKGAKVIDDTPERVELEKNGQNFVITKEKVLEDDPIKGETKFGITFYNKATVNKYKTN
;
A
#
# COMPACT_ATOMS: atom_id res chain seq x y z
N MET A 1 -5.76 -1.16 45.76
CA MET A 1 -6.62 -1.82 44.75
C MET A 1 -8.05 -1.92 45.32
N SER A 2 -8.95 -0.96 45.07
CA SER A 2 -10.33 -1.02 45.62
C SER A 2 -11.33 -0.03 44.99
N ASN A 3 -11.34 0.14 43.67
CA ASN A 3 -12.31 1.08 43.04
C ASN A 3 -13.40 0.41 42.20
N VAL A 4 -13.14 -0.77 41.62
CA VAL A 4 -14.12 -1.45 40.75
C VAL A 4 -15.17 -2.23 41.57
N THR A 5 -14.75 -2.77 42.72
CA THR A 5 -15.62 -3.52 43.66
C THR A 5 -16.79 -2.69 44.21
N PHE A 6 -16.66 -1.35 44.24
CA PHE A 6 -17.71 -0.44 44.71
C PHE A 6 -19.00 -0.50 43.87
N PHE A 7 -18.87 -0.69 42.55
CA PHE A 7 -20.01 -0.75 41.63
C PHE A 7 -20.67 -2.13 41.62
N PHE A 8 -19.91 -3.20 41.89
CA PHE A 8 -20.42 -4.57 41.98
C PHE A 8 -21.06 -4.91 43.33
N ALA A 9 -20.81 -4.10 44.37
CA ALA A 9 -21.35 -4.32 45.71
C ALA A 9 -22.87 -4.02 45.82
N ASN A 10 -23.46 -3.30 44.86
CA ASN A 10 -24.87 -2.94 44.91
C ASN A 10 -25.51 -3.02 43.51
N LYS A 11 -26.66 -3.70 43.40
CA LYS A 11 -27.42 -3.89 42.14
C LYS A 11 -27.78 -2.58 41.45
N GLU A 12 -28.08 -1.51 42.18
CA GLU A 12 -28.39 -0.21 41.59
C GLU A 12 -27.16 0.47 41.00
N ARG A 13 -26.02 0.38 41.69
CA ARG A 13 -24.73 0.92 41.22
C ARG A 13 -24.22 0.14 40.01
N LEU A 14 -24.43 -1.17 39.99
CA LEU A 14 -24.15 -2.01 38.83
C LEU A 14 -25.06 -1.65 37.64
N LYS A 15 -26.36 -1.43 37.87
CA LYS A 15 -27.29 -0.95 36.83
C LYS A 15 -26.85 0.40 36.26
N PHE A 16 -26.38 1.32 37.10
CA PHE A 16 -25.86 2.61 36.67
C PHE A 16 -24.62 2.44 35.80
N LEU A 17 -23.63 1.65 36.24
CA LEU A 17 -22.43 1.35 35.45
C LEU A 17 -22.77 0.71 34.10
N LEU A 18 -23.67 -0.26 34.07
CA LEU A 18 -24.11 -0.92 32.83
C LEU A 18 -24.81 0.04 31.87
N LYS A 19 -25.60 1.00 32.38
CA LYS A 19 -26.18 2.07 31.55
C LYS A 19 -25.10 2.98 30.97
N CYS A 20 -24.10 3.35 31.75
CA CYS A 20 -22.97 4.16 31.26
C CYS A 20 -22.18 3.41 30.19
N ILE A 21 -21.93 2.11 30.35
CA ILE A 21 -21.26 1.28 29.33
C ILE A 21 -22.16 1.15 28.08
N ALA A 22 -23.46 0.87 28.27
CA ALA A 22 -24.40 0.71 27.16
C ALA A 22 -24.56 1.97 26.31
N ILE A 23 -24.31 3.16 26.87
CA ILE A 23 -24.36 4.43 26.12
C ILE A 23 -22.96 4.83 25.63
N GLY A 24 -21.95 4.75 26.50
CA GLY A 24 -20.60 5.21 26.21
C GLY A 24 -19.84 4.30 25.23
N MET A 25 -20.01 2.97 25.33
CA MET A 25 -19.28 2.03 24.47
C MET A 25 -19.69 2.17 23.00
N PRO A 26 -20.99 2.28 22.63
CA PRO A 26 -21.37 2.55 21.24
C PRO A 26 -20.79 3.85 20.69
N ILE A 27 -20.76 4.92 21.49
CA ILE A 27 -20.20 6.22 21.06
C ILE A 27 -18.70 6.05 20.76
N LEU A 28 -17.95 5.41 21.65
CA LEU A 28 -16.51 5.17 21.46
C LEU A 28 -16.23 4.30 20.23
N LEU A 29 -17.01 3.24 20.01
CA LEU A 29 -16.87 2.37 18.85
C LEU A 29 -17.19 3.11 17.54
N LEU A 30 -18.25 3.93 17.52
CA LEU A 30 -18.61 4.74 16.35
C LEU A 30 -17.55 5.80 16.07
N SER A 31 -17.00 6.45 17.09
CA SER A 31 -15.92 7.43 16.94
C SER A 31 -14.64 6.76 16.42
N ALA A 32 -14.25 5.61 16.96
CA ALA A 32 -13.09 4.87 16.48
C ALA A 32 -13.26 4.43 15.02
N TRP A 33 -14.45 3.93 14.66
CA TRP A 33 -14.77 3.58 13.28
C TRP A 33 -14.73 4.79 12.34
N ALA A 34 -15.26 5.93 12.77
CA ALA A 34 -15.27 7.17 11.98
C ALA A 34 -13.86 7.73 11.75
N ILE A 35 -12.99 7.69 12.77
CA ILE A 35 -11.60 8.14 12.68
C ILE A 35 -10.83 7.23 11.73
N ASN A 36 -10.88 5.90 11.92
CA ASN A 36 -10.20 4.96 11.02
C ASN A 36 -10.69 5.13 9.58
N SER A 37 -12.00 5.22 9.37
CA SER A 37 -12.57 5.43 8.03
C SER A 37 -12.17 6.77 7.38
N PHE A 38 -11.81 7.78 8.18
CA PHE A 38 -11.36 9.07 7.67
C PHE A 38 -9.87 9.05 7.35
N GLU A 39 -9.05 8.47 8.23
CA GLU A 39 -7.61 8.29 8.03
C GLU A 39 -7.33 7.42 6.80
N ASP A 40 -8.07 6.31 6.63
CA ASP A 40 -7.99 5.45 5.45
C ASP A 40 -8.26 6.24 4.15
N LYS A 41 -9.26 7.13 4.17
CA LYS A 41 -9.64 7.95 3.01
C LYS A 41 -8.67 9.07 2.68
N GLU A 42 -8.00 9.64 3.68
CA GLU A 42 -6.99 10.67 3.48
C GLU A 42 -5.69 10.04 2.95
N ALA A 43 -5.27 8.90 3.50
CA ALA A 43 -4.12 8.14 3.02
C ALA A 43 -4.30 7.69 1.56
N GLU A 44 -5.51 7.27 1.17
CA GLU A 44 -5.82 6.92 -0.23
C GLU A 44 -5.71 8.10 -1.21
N LYS A 45 -5.91 9.35 -0.75
CA LYS A 45 -5.84 10.55 -1.61
C LYS A 45 -4.41 11.02 -1.87
N GLY A 46 -3.46 10.65 -1.02
CA GLY A 46 -2.08 11.12 -1.06
C GLY A 46 -1.93 12.58 -0.63
N GLU A 47 -0.68 13.04 -0.55
CA GLU A 47 -0.31 14.39 -0.13
C GLU A 47 0.22 15.21 -1.32
N ALA A 48 -0.18 16.48 -1.47
CA ALA A 48 0.33 17.32 -2.55
C ALA A 48 1.85 17.51 -2.47
N ASN A 49 2.53 17.50 -3.62
CA ASN A 49 3.99 17.63 -3.70
C ASN A 49 4.46 18.88 -4.47
N ASP A 50 5.77 19.15 -4.39
CA ASP A 50 6.44 20.29 -5.04
C ASP A 50 6.51 20.19 -6.57
N LYS A 51 6.28 18.99 -7.14
CA LYS A 51 6.19 18.73 -8.59
C LYS A 51 4.80 19.05 -9.17
N GLY A 52 3.87 19.50 -8.34
CA GLY A 52 2.49 19.83 -8.73
C GLY A 52 1.58 18.61 -8.91
N GLY A 53 1.97 17.46 -8.35
CA GLY A 53 1.15 16.25 -8.26
C GLY A 53 1.00 15.79 -6.80
N MET A 54 0.94 14.48 -6.57
CA MET A 54 0.64 13.86 -5.28
C MET A 54 1.69 12.82 -4.89
N ASN A 55 1.97 12.68 -3.61
CA ASN A 55 2.78 11.61 -3.00
C ASN A 55 1.85 10.59 -2.35
N TYR A 56 2.12 9.31 -2.59
CA TYR A 56 1.41 8.18 -2.01
C TYR A 56 2.41 7.34 -1.25
N TYR A 57 2.25 7.29 0.08
CA TYR A 57 3.12 6.53 0.96
C TYR A 57 2.30 5.52 1.77
N TYR A 58 2.75 4.26 1.77
CA TYR A 58 2.24 3.20 2.62
C TYR A 58 3.40 2.31 3.07
N ARG A 59 3.45 1.99 4.36
CA ARG A 59 4.45 1.06 4.89
C ARG A 59 3.91 0.34 6.10
N GLU A 60 3.32 -0.83 5.88
CA GLU A 60 2.87 -1.71 6.94
C GLU A 60 3.04 -3.18 6.56
N GLY A 61 3.21 -4.04 7.57
CA GLY A 61 3.35 -5.48 7.36
C GLY A 61 2.04 -6.20 7.04
N SER A 62 0.89 -5.57 7.29
CA SER A 62 -0.44 -6.03 6.87
C SER A 62 -0.57 -6.13 5.35
N GLY A 63 0.20 -5.33 4.61
CA GLY A 63 0.09 -5.19 3.17
C GLY A 63 -1.11 -4.32 2.79
N ALA A 64 -0.94 -3.52 1.73
CA ALA A 64 -2.01 -2.74 1.16
C ALA A 64 -2.97 -3.65 0.40
N ASP A 65 -4.27 -3.50 0.64
CA ASP A 65 -5.31 -4.24 -0.10
C ASP A 65 -5.42 -3.80 -1.56
N LYS A 66 -5.00 -2.57 -1.87
CA LYS A 66 -5.11 -1.96 -3.20
C LYS A 66 -3.95 -1.01 -3.44
N TYR A 67 -3.61 -0.84 -4.72
CA TYR A 67 -2.72 0.25 -5.13
C TYR A 67 -3.44 1.60 -5.10
N PRO A 68 -2.71 2.71 -4.87
CA PRO A 68 -3.27 4.05 -4.99
C PRO A 68 -3.81 4.25 -6.42
N GLU A 69 -4.85 5.09 -6.55
CA GLU A 69 -5.63 5.23 -7.78
C GLU A 69 -4.78 5.45 -9.04
N PRO A 70 -3.74 6.32 -9.05
CA PRO A 70 -2.89 6.52 -10.24
C PRO A 70 -2.16 5.25 -10.67
N VAL A 71 -1.68 4.45 -9.72
CA VAL A 71 -1.03 3.16 -10.00
C VAL A 71 -2.07 2.14 -10.47
N ALA A 72 -3.24 2.07 -9.81
CA ALA A 72 -4.31 1.12 -10.16
C ALA A 72 -4.87 1.33 -11.59
N LYS A 73 -4.87 2.57 -12.09
CA LYS A 73 -5.21 2.89 -13.49
C LYS A 73 -4.23 2.29 -14.50
N LEU A 74 -2.97 2.14 -14.10
CA LEU A 74 -1.93 1.58 -14.95
C LEU A 74 -1.81 0.07 -14.77
N LEU A 75 -1.69 -0.40 -13.54
CA LEU A 75 -1.36 -1.78 -13.19
C LEU A 75 -2.36 -2.35 -12.18
N GLN A 76 -2.74 -3.60 -12.41
CA GLN A 76 -3.42 -4.37 -11.38
C GLN A 76 -2.38 -4.93 -10.39
N MET A 77 -2.75 -5.01 -9.11
CA MET A 77 -1.97 -5.72 -8.12
C MET A 77 -1.89 -7.21 -8.50
N TYR A 78 -0.72 -7.82 -8.30
CA TYR A 78 -0.56 -9.25 -8.59
C TYR A 78 -1.51 -10.06 -7.67
N PRO A 79 -2.29 -11.01 -8.20
CA PRO A 79 -3.22 -11.78 -7.39
C PRO A 79 -2.50 -12.55 -6.28
N GLY A 80 -2.95 -12.40 -5.04
CA GLY A 80 -2.30 -13.05 -3.90
C GLY A 80 -0.92 -12.48 -3.54
N SER A 81 -0.58 -11.27 -3.99
CA SER A 81 0.54 -10.50 -3.44
C SER A 81 0.10 -9.56 -2.33
N GLN A 82 1.03 -9.24 -1.43
CA GLN A 82 0.88 -8.23 -0.38
C GLN A 82 1.90 -7.11 -0.59
N ALA A 83 1.41 -5.90 -0.87
CA ALA A 83 2.26 -4.72 -1.06
C ALA A 83 2.54 -4.05 0.28
N THR A 84 3.73 -4.26 0.85
CA THR A 84 4.05 -3.76 2.21
C THR A 84 4.80 -2.43 2.20
N TYR A 85 5.18 -1.95 1.01
CA TYR A 85 5.78 -0.65 0.82
C TYR A 85 5.31 -0.06 -0.51
N ILE A 86 4.75 1.14 -0.44
CA ILE A 86 4.38 1.96 -1.60
C ILE A 86 4.97 3.32 -1.32
N ASN A 87 5.83 3.80 -2.21
CA ASN A 87 6.31 5.17 -2.22
C ASN A 87 6.34 5.64 -3.66
N VAL A 88 5.20 6.14 -4.11
CA VAL A 88 4.99 6.56 -5.49
C VAL A 88 4.49 8.00 -5.50
N SER A 89 4.93 8.77 -6.46
CA SER A 89 4.51 10.15 -6.67
C SER A 89 4.02 10.36 -8.09
N THR A 90 3.17 11.37 -8.27
CA THR A 90 2.80 11.91 -9.57
C THR A 90 3.36 13.31 -9.75
N ASP A 91 3.66 13.69 -10.99
CA ASP A 91 3.90 15.08 -11.39
C ASP A 91 2.58 15.78 -11.81
N LYS A 92 2.68 17.05 -12.23
CA LYS A 92 1.55 17.82 -12.77
C LYS A 92 0.83 17.18 -13.99
N ASN A 93 1.45 16.22 -14.66
CA ASN A 93 0.91 15.51 -15.82
C ASN A 93 0.38 14.11 -15.45
N ASN A 94 0.38 13.75 -14.17
CA ASN A 94 0.09 12.41 -13.65
C ASN A 94 1.09 11.33 -14.10
N GLU A 95 2.33 11.69 -14.45
CA GLU A 95 3.40 10.71 -14.68
C GLU A 95 3.88 10.12 -13.36
N LEU A 96 4.03 8.79 -13.30
CA LEU A 96 4.41 8.08 -12.09
C LEU A 96 5.93 8.02 -11.93
N GLU A 97 6.37 8.17 -10.68
CA GLU A 97 7.74 7.98 -10.25
C GLU A 97 7.78 7.36 -8.86
N GLY A 98 8.67 6.39 -8.62
CA GLY A 98 8.87 5.77 -7.31
C GLY A 98 8.77 4.25 -7.34
N ASP A 99 8.57 3.65 -6.17
CA ASP A 99 8.76 2.21 -5.96
C ASP A 99 7.61 1.58 -5.17
N ILE A 100 7.31 0.33 -5.51
CA ILE A 100 6.41 -0.55 -4.75
C ILE A 100 7.16 -1.85 -4.47
N TYR A 101 7.13 -2.32 -3.21
CA TYR A 101 7.60 -3.66 -2.86
C TYR A 101 6.45 -4.53 -2.41
N SER A 102 6.39 -5.72 -3.01
CA SER A 102 5.34 -6.70 -2.79
C SER A 102 5.92 -8.09 -2.56
N PHE A 103 5.18 -8.89 -1.81
CA PHE A 103 5.52 -10.27 -1.48
C PHE A 103 4.46 -11.23 -2.03
N THR A 104 4.87 -12.41 -2.47
CA THR A 104 3.96 -13.47 -2.90
C THR A 104 4.58 -14.85 -2.72
N ALA A 105 3.74 -15.85 -2.47
CA ALA A 105 4.14 -17.26 -2.42
C ALA A 105 4.50 -17.85 -3.80
N ASP A 106 4.16 -17.14 -4.89
CA ASP A 106 4.47 -17.57 -6.25
C ASP A 106 5.92 -17.28 -6.67
N ASP A 107 6.39 -17.99 -7.70
CA ASP A 107 7.66 -17.72 -8.36
C ASP A 107 7.63 -16.40 -9.15
N ILE A 108 8.77 -15.71 -9.18
CA ILE A 108 8.93 -14.46 -9.92
C ILE A 108 8.56 -14.57 -11.41
N SER A 109 8.76 -15.75 -12.01
CA SER A 109 8.42 -16.00 -13.42
C SER A 109 6.92 -15.86 -13.69
N LYS A 110 6.07 -16.21 -12.72
CA LYS A 110 4.61 -16.01 -12.81
C LYS A 110 4.26 -14.53 -12.69
N VAL A 111 4.91 -13.81 -11.78
CA VAL A 111 4.77 -12.36 -11.61
C VAL A 111 5.11 -11.62 -12.91
N TYR A 112 6.28 -11.91 -13.49
CA TYR A 112 6.68 -11.35 -14.78
C TYR A 112 5.67 -11.67 -15.88
N SER A 113 5.25 -12.93 -15.99
CA SER A 113 4.27 -13.36 -16.99
C SER A 113 2.92 -12.65 -16.85
N PHE A 114 2.49 -12.37 -15.61
CA PHE A 114 1.27 -11.62 -15.34
C PHE A 114 1.36 -10.20 -15.88
N TYR A 115 2.42 -9.46 -15.55
CA TYR A 115 2.57 -8.07 -15.96
C TYR A 115 2.86 -7.90 -17.46
N LYS A 116 3.50 -8.90 -18.10
CA LYS A 116 3.71 -8.93 -19.56
C LYS A 116 2.41 -8.99 -20.36
N LYS A 117 1.31 -9.57 -19.83
CA LYS A 117 0.04 -9.73 -20.58
C LYS A 117 -0.63 -8.41 -20.97
N GLY A 118 -0.35 -7.33 -20.25
CA GLY A 118 -1.02 -6.04 -20.43
C GLY A 118 -0.10 -4.88 -20.79
N ALA A 119 1.17 -5.15 -21.11
CA ALA A 119 2.19 -4.14 -21.37
C ALA A 119 3.11 -4.58 -22.52
N LYS A 120 3.74 -3.61 -23.17
CA LYS A 120 4.79 -3.85 -24.17
C LYS A 120 6.09 -4.15 -23.44
N VAL A 121 6.75 -5.26 -23.79
CA VAL A 121 8.08 -5.61 -23.26
C VAL A 121 9.14 -4.77 -23.95
N ILE A 122 9.95 -4.06 -23.17
CA ILE A 122 11.12 -3.29 -23.65
C ILE A 122 12.38 -4.15 -23.53
N ASP A 123 12.56 -4.76 -22.35
CA ASP A 123 13.72 -5.60 -22.01
C ASP A 123 13.27 -6.74 -21.09
N ASP A 124 13.91 -7.90 -21.22
CA ASP A 124 13.49 -9.12 -20.53
C ASP A 124 14.71 -9.98 -20.17
N THR A 125 15.05 -9.96 -18.88
CA THR A 125 16.15 -10.72 -18.31
C THR A 125 15.64 -11.60 -17.17
N PRO A 126 16.40 -12.62 -16.75
CA PRO A 126 15.99 -13.49 -15.64
C PRO A 126 15.71 -12.76 -14.31
N GLU A 127 16.32 -11.59 -14.09
CA GLU A 127 16.23 -10.84 -12.82
C GLU A 127 15.39 -9.55 -12.92
N ARG A 128 15.04 -9.14 -14.14
CA ARG A 128 14.42 -7.84 -14.43
C ARG A 128 13.61 -7.89 -15.72
N VAL A 129 12.40 -7.33 -15.68
CA VAL A 129 11.60 -7.07 -16.87
C VAL A 129 11.27 -5.58 -16.94
N GLU A 130 11.60 -4.94 -18.07
CA GLU A 130 11.21 -3.57 -18.37
C GLU A 130 9.99 -3.55 -19.29
N LEU A 131 8.99 -2.75 -18.91
CA LEU A 131 7.69 -2.71 -19.55
C LEU A 131 7.25 -1.27 -19.82
N GLU A 132 6.48 -1.10 -20.88
CA GLU A 132 5.79 0.15 -21.22
C GLU A 132 4.29 -0.11 -21.31
N LYS A 133 3.50 0.72 -20.63
CA LYS A 133 2.05 0.70 -20.75
C LYS A 133 1.51 2.12 -20.73
N ASN A 134 0.64 2.46 -21.68
CA ASN A 134 0.04 3.81 -21.80
C ASN A 134 1.07 4.96 -21.80
N GLY A 135 2.28 4.74 -22.34
CA GLY A 135 3.35 5.74 -22.37
C GLY A 135 4.11 5.92 -21.05
N GLN A 136 3.85 5.09 -20.03
CA GLN A 136 4.59 5.01 -18.78
C GLN A 136 5.53 3.80 -18.80
N ASN A 137 6.80 4.03 -18.49
CA ASN A 137 7.79 2.96 -18.30
C ASN A 137 7.82 2.54 -16.83
N PHE A 138 7.95 1.24 -16.62
CA PHE A 138 8.15 0.66 -15.30
C PHE A 138 8.97 -0.62 -15.40
N VAL A 139 9.64 -0.96 -14.32
CA VAL A 139 10.51 -2.13 -14.23
C VAL A 139 10.05 -3.00 -13.08
N ILE A 140 10.09 -4.31 -13.30
CA ILE A 140 9.82 -5.31 -12.27
C ILE A 140 11.08 -6.12 -12.02
N THR A 141 11.54 -6.13 -10.77
CA THR A 141 12.76 -6.82 -10.33
C THR A 141 12.45 -7.84 -9.26
N LYS A 142 13.23 -8.92 -9.24
CA LYS A 142 13.27 -9.82 -8.08
C LYS A 142 14.13 -9.17 -7.01
N GLU A 143 13.56 -8.96 -5.83
CA GLU A 143 14.27 -8.33 -4.73
C GLU A 143 14.77 -9.37 -3.73
N LYS A 144 15.84 -9.00 -3.01
CA LYS A 144 16.29 -9.80 -1.85
C LYS A 144 15.36 -9.54 -0.68
N VAL A 145 14.92 -10.62 -0.03
CA VAL A 145 14.23 -10.54 1.26
C VAL A 145 15.29 -10.18 2.32
N LEU A 146 15.09 -9.04 2.99
CA LEU A 146 15.95 -8.51 4.03
C LEU A 146 15.50 -8.99 5.40
N GLU A 147 16.33 -8.84 6.43
CA GLU A 147 16.01 -9.26 7.81
C GLU A 147 14.88 -8.44 8.45
N ASP A 148 14.70 -7.19 8.04
CA ASP A 148 13.68 -6.26 8.54
C ASP A 148 12.38 -6.28 7.72
N ASP A 149 12.33 -7.03 6.61
CA ASP A 149 11.11 -7.18 5.82
C ASP A 149 9.97 -7.81 6.64
N PRO A 150 8.72 -7.35 6.50
CA PRO A 150 7.59 -7.82 7.29
C PRO A 150 7.19 -9.28 7.00
N ILE A 151 7.54 -9.78 5.80
CA ILE A 151 7.18 -11.12 5.33
C ILE A 151 8.46 -11.90 4.99
N LYS A 152 8.53 -13.16 5.44
CA LYS A 152 9.69 -14.05 5.24
C LYS A 152 9.29 -15.29 4.46
N GLY A 153 10.25 -15.83 3.70
CA GLY A 153 10.07 -17.09 2.96
C GLY A 153 9.24 -16.97 1.67
N GLU A 154 8.80 -15.76 1.34
CA GLU A 154 8.06 -15.46 0.10
C GLU A 154 8.96 -14.77 -0.93
N THR A 155 8.53 -14.78 -2.20
CA THR A 155 9.17 -14.02 -3.26
C THR A 155 8.86 -12.54 -3.07
N LYS A 156 9.90 -11.72 -2.86
CA LYS A 156 9.83 -10.27 -2.90
C LYS A 156 10.08 -9.76 -4.32
N PHE A 157 9.26 -8.83 -4.79
CA PHE A 157 9.46 -8.15 -6.06
C PHE A 157 9.23 -6.64 -5.93
N GLY A 158 10.01 -5.88 -6.70
CA GLY A 158 9.92 -4.44 -6.81
C GLY A 158 9.19 -4.05 -8.09
N ILE A 159 8.41 -2.98 -8.06
CA ILE A 159 7.91 -2.27 -9.23
C ILE A 159 8.40 -0.83 -9.14
N THR A 160 9.29 -0.44 -10.04
CA THR A 160 9.84 0.92 -10.12
C THR A 160 9.25 1.66 -11.31
N PHE A 161 8.68 2.83 -11.07
CA PHE A 161 8.17 3.73 -12.10
C PHE A 161 9.21 4.81 -12.42
N TYR A 162 9.45 5.02 -13.71
CA TYR A 162 10.33 6.08 -14.19
C TYR A 162 9.52 7.14 -14.92
N ASN A 163 9.64 8.40 -14.49
CA ASN A 163 9.12 9.52 -15.28
C ASN A 163 9.87 9.62 -16.62
N LYS A 164 9.29 10.32 -17.61
CA LYS A 164 9.91 10.42 -18.94
C LYS A 164 11.29 11.10 -18.93
N ALA A 165 11.51 12.06 -18.03
CA ALA A 165 12.80 12.72 -17.90
C ALA A 165 13.90 11.72 -17.48
N THR A 166 13.59 10.82 -16.56
CA THR A 166 14.47 9.77 -16.08
C THR A 166 14.76 8.75 -17.19
N VAL A 167 13.75 8.31 -17.94
CA VAL A 167 13.94 7.39 -19.08
C VAL A 167 14.83 8.02 -20.16
N ASN A 168 14.61 9.29 -20.50
CA ASN A 168 15.40 9.98 -21.53
C ASN A 168 16.87 10.10 -21.13
N LYS A 169 17.16 10.34 -19.86
CA LYS A 169 18.54 10.38 -19.34
C LYS A 169 19.28 9.06 -19.56
N TYR A 170 18.60 7.93 -19.43
CA TYR A 170 19.20 6.61 -19.66
C TYR A 170 19.38 6.25 -21.14
N LYS A 171 18.61 6.86 -22.05
CA LYS A 171 18.73 6.62 -23.51
C LYS A 171 19.85 7.42 -24.18
N THR A 172 20.33 8.47 -23.54
CA THR A 172 21.37 9.37 -24.07
C THR A 172 22.78 9.05 -23.58
N ASN A 173 22.96 7.98 -22.80
CA ASN A 173 24.25 7.42 -22.39
C ASN A 173 24.45 6.05 -23.03
#